data_AF-A0A1H0WPU3-F1
#
_entry.id   AF-A0A1H0WPU3-F1
#
_cell.length_a   1.000
_cell.length_b   1.000
_cell.length_c   1.000
_cell.angle_alpha   90.00
_cell.angle_beta   90.00
_cell.angle_gamma   90.00
#
_symmetry.space_group_name_H-M   'P 1'
#
loop_
_entity.id
_entity.type
_entity.pdbx_description
1 polymer ?
#
loop_
_entity_poly.entity_id
_entity_poly.type
_entity_poly.pdbx_seq_one_letter_code
_entity_poly.pdbx_strand_id
1 'polypeptide(L)'
;MDDNGKLESGFASFRSDILWMLQPLTDYMRSFGGAMTDNIVVEPCAEGGAIVAGISGHAIAVFRDPHGSCSRPMTLGIPDAMFEACRPPKPIHMTYCGHSYSCPLPEWAQPHTVVAYSAGSFVLPKMRHPDWAEEDDEFHPCLFQATECGRNYTVGQDYKWTAGAPVNWRKPLELALTNSNLTTGVSEINPEVVALFSRIPARIAEVRQRGAETFHRHTQGKDGAPQPVVVTVQDYPDFVGAYMPMSPLPYQPPSLWFQKRVHDARGGVQ
;
A
#
# COMPACT_ATOMS: atom_id res chain seq x y z
N MET A 1 -10.23 -14.11 -22.53
CA MET A 1 -11.02 -14.01 -23.77
C MET A 1 -12.25 -13.23 -23.39
N ASP A 2 -12.51 -12.11 -24.06
CA ASP A 2 -13.81 -11.47 -23.93
C ASP A 2 -14.90 -12.34 -24.58
N ASP A 3 -16.17 -11.97 -24.39
CA ASP A 3 -17.34 -12.66 -24.98
C ASP A 3 -17.30 -12.73 -26.52
N ASN A 4 -16.33 -12.07 -27.17
CA ASN A 4 -16.11 -12.05 -28.61
C ASN A 4 -14.82 -12.80 -29.05
N GLY A 5 -14.17 -13.54 -28.15
CA GLY A 5 -12.98 -14.34 -28.47
C GLY A 5 -11.69 -13.52 -28.70
N LYS A 6 -11.67 -12.23 -28.37
CA LYS A 6 -10.44 -11.42 -28.38
C LYS A 6 -9.63 -11.67 -27.10
N LEU A 7 -8.31 -11.77 -27.27
CA LEU A 7 -7.37 -11.70 -26.16
C LEU A 7 -7.45 -10.30 -25.56
N GLU A 8 -7.95 -10.21 -24.33
CA GLU A 8 -7.92 -8.96 -23.60
C GLU A 8 -6.47 -8.64 -23.24
N SER A 9 -5.99 -7.48 -23.67
CA SER A 9 -4.69 -6.96 -23.31
C SER A 9 -4.84 -5.79 -22.34
N GLY A 10 -3.96 -5.76 -21.34
CA GLY A 10 -3.89 -4.70 -20.34
C GLY A 10 -2.47 -4.17 -20.25
N PHE A 11 -2.37 -2.89 -19.88
CA PHE A 11 -1.12 -2.23 -19.55
C PHE A 11 -1.35 -1.31 -18.35
N ALA A 12 -0.43 -1.35 -17.39
CA ALA A 12 -0.29 -0.33 -16.38
C ALA A 12 1.19 -0.03 -16.12
N SER A 13 1.49 1.23 -15.83
CA SER A 13 2.77 1.67 -15.27
C SER A 13 2.53 2.55 -14.06
N PHE A 14 3.33 2.38 -13.01
CA PHE A 14 3.24 3.20 -11.81
C PHE A 14 4.53 3.11 -10.99
N ARG A 15 4.73 4.02 -10.04
CA ARG A 15 5.93 4.05 -9.19
C ARG A 15 6.09 2.75 -8.39
N SER A 16 7.30 2.21 -8.38
CA SER A 16 7.62 0.95 -7.70
C SER A 16 7.46 1.03 -6.17
N ASP A 17 7.73 2.18 -5.57
CA ASP A 17 7.59 2.36 -4.13
C ASP A 17 6.14 2.21 -3.64
N ILE A 18 5.15 2.54 -4.48
CA ILE A 18 3.73 2.25 -4.23
C ILE A 18 3.51 0.75 -4.05
N LEU A 19 4.05 -0.08 -4.95
CA LEU A 19 3.91 -1.53 -4.84
C LEU A 19 4.51 -2.06 -3.54
N TRP A 20 5.73 -1.63 -3.22
CA TRP A 20 6.42 -2.02 -1.98
C TRP A 20 5.66 -1.59 -0.72
N MET A 21 5.06 -0.40 -0.73
CA MET A 21 4.22 0.10 0.36
C MET A 21 2.95 -0.72 0.57
N LEU A 22 2.42 -1.36 -0.49
CA LEU A 22 1.20 -2.17 -0.45
C LEU A 22 1.43 -3.64 -0.04
N GLN A 23 2.68 -4.12 -0.04
CA GLN A 23 3.03 -5.51 0.33
C GLN A 23 2.38 -5.96 1.66
N PRO A 24 2.36 -5.17 2.75
CA PRO A 24 1.76 -5.63 4.02
C PRO A 24 0.28 -6.00 3.89
N LEU A 25 -0.48 -5.31 3.03
CA LEU A 25 -1.89 -5.63 2.81
C LEU A 25 -2.05 -6.98 2.09
N THR A 26 -1.16 -7.27 1.15
CA THR A 26 -1.10 -8.56 0.44
C THR A 26 -0.69 -9.70 1.35
N ASP A 27 0.35 -9.51 2.17
CA ASP A 27 0.80 -10.50 3.14
C ASP A 27 -0.30 -10.83 4.15
N TYR A 28 -0.95 -9.79 4.70
CA TYR A 28 -2.05 -9.94 5.64
C TYR A 28 -3.23 -10.67 4.98
N MET A 29 -3.62 -10.33 3.75
CA MET A 29 -4.70 -11.04 3.07
C MET A 29 -4.41 -12.54 2.93
N ARG A 30 -3.17 -12.88 2.53
CA ARG A 30 -2.75 -14.27 2.30
C ARG A 30 -2.74 -15.09 3.57
N SER A 31 -2.49 -14.49 4.74
CA SER A 31 -2.52 -15.21 6.02
C SER A 31 -3.92 -15.70 6.42
N PHE A 32 -5.01 -15.14 5.86
CA PHE A 32 -6.38 -15.57 6.16
C PHE A 32 -6.90 -16.68 5.23
N GLY A 33 -6.14 -17.11 4.22
CA GLY A 33 -6.54 -18.20 3.33
C GLY A 33 -7.86 -17.94 2.56
N GLY A 34 -8.20 -16.67 2.34
CA GLY A 34 -9.46 -16.26 1.69
C GLY A 34 -9.50 -16.52 0.17
N ALA A 35 -10.68 -16.37 -0.42
CA ALA A 35 -10.92 -16.60 -1.86
C ALA A 35 -10.32 -15.52 -2.78
N MET A 36 -10.00 -14.33 -2.27
CA MET A 36 -9.23 -13.33 -3.02
C MET A 36 -7.75 -13.66 -2.91
N THR A 37 -7.15 -14.03 -4.02
CA THR A 37 -5.71 -14.31 -4.14
C THR A 37 -4.94 -13.15 -4.77
N ASP A 38 -5.64 -12.33 -5.57
CA ASP A 38 -5.14 -11.15 -6.26
C ASP A 38 -5.81 -9.91 -5.66
N ASN A 39 -5.01 -8.93 -5.22
CA ASN A 39 -5.51 -7.86 -4.35
C ASN A 39 -4.90 -6.49 -4.62
N ILE A 40 -4.07 -6.40 -5.65
CA ILE A 40 -3.60 -5.13 -6.19
C ILE A 40 -4.48 -4.76 -7.36
N VAL A 41 -5.28 -3.72 -7.20
CA VAL A 41 -6.15 -3.18 -8.25
C VAL A 41 -5.46 -1.96 -8.85
N VAL A 42 -5.43 -1.89 -10.18
CA VAL A 42 -4.88 -0.75 -10.91
C VAL A 42 -5.91 -0.23 -11.91
N GLU A 43 -6.16 1.07 -11.91
CA GLU A 43 -7.18 1.69 -12.75
C GLU A 43 -6.73 3.03 -13.32
N PRO A 44 -7.27 3.46 -14.48
CA PRO A 44 -7.08 4.83 -14.95
C PRO A 44 -7.66 5.84 -13.96
N CYS A 45 -6.95 6.94 -13.74
CA CYS A 45 -7.44 8.06 -12.95
C CYS A 45 -8.10 9.11 -13.85
N ALA A 46 -9.30 9.59 -13.50
CA ALA A 46 -10.00 10.62 -14.26
C ALA A 46 -9.25 11.97 -14.28
N GLU A 47 -8.45 12.25 -13.24
CA GLU A 47 -7.59 13.44 -13.15
C GLU A 47 -6.20 13.23 -13.79
N GLY A 48 -6.04 12.19 -14.60
CA GLY A 48 -4.76 11.76 -15.14
C GLY A 48 -3.93 10.94 -14.14
N GLY A 49 -3.05 10.11 -14.68
CA GLY A 49 -2.29 9.15 -13.91
C GLY A 49 -2.96 7.77 -13.79
N ALA A 50 -2.52 7.00 -12.80
CA ALA A 50 -3.13 5.73 -12.42
C ALA A 50 -3.54 5.74 -10.94
N ILE A 51 -4.58 4.97 -10.61
CA ILE A 51 -4.93 4.61 -9.24
C ILE A 51 -4.39 3.21 -8.97
N VAL A 52 -3.72 3.02 -7.85
CA VAL A 52 -3.19 1.73 -7.39
C VAL A 52 -3.72 1.47 -5.98
N ALA A 53 -4.44 0.37 -5.79
CA ALA A 53 -5.04 0.03 -4.51
C ALA A 53 -4.62 -1.37 -4.05
N GLY A 54 -4.25 -1.51 -2.78
CA GLY A 54 -4.09 -2.79 -2.10
C GLY A 54 -5.27 -3.06 -1.19
N ILE A 55 -5.80 -4.28 -1.19
CA ILE A 55 -7.01 -4.66 -0.44
C ILE A 55 -6.73 -5.92 0.40
N SER A 56 -7.13 -5.94 1.66
CA SER A 56 -6.84 -7.06 2.57
C SER A 56 -8.08 -7.65 3.27
N GLY A 57 -9.27 -7.25 2.81
CA GLY A 57 -10.56 -7.56 3.45
C GLY A 57 -10.87 -6.69 4.66
N HIS A 58 -9.86 -6.38 5.49
CA HIS A 58 -10.00 -5.53 6.68
C HIS A 58 -9.52 -4.09 6.46
N ALA A 59 -8.64 -3.88 5.48
CA ALA A 59 -8.10 -2.59 5.11
C ALA A 59 -7.97 -2.43 3.60
N ILE A 60 -8.02 -1.18 3.16
CA ILE A 60 -7.71 -0.72 1.82
C ILE A 60 -6.71 0.44 1.91
N ALA A 61 -5.72 0.43 1.03
CA ALA A 61 -4.80 1.54 0.82
C ALA A 61 -4.83 1.91 -0.66
N VAL A 62 -5.10 3.17 -0.97
CA VAL A 62 -5.26 3.69 -2.33
C VAL A 62 -4.26 4.80 -2.56
N PHE A 63 -3.51 4.69 -3.65
CA PHE A 63 -2.62 5.71 -4.14
C PHE A 63 -3.09 6.21 -5.50
N ARG A 64 -2.99 7.52 -5.70
CA ARG A 64 -2.89 8.08 -7.05
C ARG A 64 -1.41 8.22 -7.39
N ASP A 65 -1.05 7.78 -8.59
CA ASP A 65 0.23 8.07 -9.21
C ASP A 65 0.01 9.01 -10.39
N PRO A 66 0.26 10.32 -10.24
CA PRO A 66 0.03 11.29 -11.31
C PRO A 66 0.85 11.01 -12.58
N HIS A 67 1.98 10.31 -12.45
CA HIS A 67 2.84 9.92 -13.57
C HIS A 67 2.61 8.49 -14.06
N GLY A 68 1.73 7.75 -13.38
CA GLY A 68 1.34 6.42 -13.79
C GLY A 68 0.48 6.42 -15.05
N SER A 69 0.30 5.26 -15.65
CA SER A 69 -0.60 5.04 -16.77
C SER A 69 -1.34 3.73 -16.58
N CYS A 70 -2.57 3.65 -17.04
CA CYS A 70 -3.35 2.42 -16.98
C CYS A 70 -4.35 2.43 -18.13
N SER A 71 -4.31 1.40 -18.98
CA SER A 71 -5.18 1.34 -20.15
C SER A 71 -6.61 0.93 -19.82
N ARG A 72 -6.81 0.19 -18.72
CA ARG A 72 -8.11 -0.26 -18.24
C ARG A 72 -8.02 -0.75 -16.80
N PRO A 73 -9.12 -0.75 -16.03
CA PRO A 73 -9.16 -1.42 -14.74
C PRO A 73 -8.66 -2.86 -14.83
N MET A 74 -7.78 -3.25 -13.91
CA MET A 74 -7.20 -4.58 -13.83
C MET A 74 -6.85 -4.96 -12.40
N THR A 75 -6.69 -6.25 -12.17
CA THR A 75 -6.23 -6.81 -10.90
C THR A 75 -5.01 -7.67 -11.13
N LEU A 76 -4.03 -7.52 -10.25
CA LEU A 76 -2.72 -8.12 -10.36
C LEU A 76 -2.48 -9.08 -9.21
N GLY A 77 -2.12 -10.32 -9.56
CA GLY A 77 -1.43 -11.26 -8.71
C GLY A 77 0.06 -10.97 -8.78
N ILE A 78 0.65 -10.51 -7.68
CA ILE A 78 2.04 -10.06 -7.63
C ILE A 78 2.88 -11.07 -6.85
N PRO A 79 3.99 -11.57 -7.43
CA PRO A 79 4.88 -12.48 -6.72
C PRO A 79 5.72 -11.72 -5.66
N ASP A 80 6.12 -12.41 -4.60
CA ASP A 80 6.84 -11.83 -3.46
C ASP A 80 8.16 -11.20 -3.89
N ALA A 81 8.84 -11.84 -4.83
CA ALA A 81 10.09 -11.35 -5.41
C ALA A 81 9.91 -9.98 -6.10
N MET A 82 8.73 -9.67 -6.64
CA MET A 82 8.46 -8.37 -7.27
C MET A 82 8.30 -7.26 -6.22
N PHE A 83 7.66 -7.56 -5.08
CA PHE A 83 7.60 -6.62 -3.96
C PHE A 83 9.00 -6.30 -3.41
N GLU A 84 9.85 -7.33 -3.26
CA GLU A 84 11.23 -7.13 -2.81
C GLU A 84 12.08 -6.37 -3.85
N ALA A 85 11.89 -6.61 -5.15
CA ALA A 85 12.56 -5.84 -6.20
C ALA A 85 12.13 -4.35 -6.22
N CYS A 86 10.93 -4.05 -5.74
CA CYS A 86 10.43 -2.68 -5.60
C CYS A 86 10.90 -1.97 -4.33
N ARG A 87 11.55 -2.69 -3.42
CA ARG A 87 12.00 -2.16 -2.13
C ARG A 87 13.00 -1.02 -2.34
N PRO A 88 12.77 0.17 -1.73
CA PRO A 88 13.75 1.24 -1.75
C PRO A 88 15.09 0.76 -1.18
N PRO A 89 16.19 0.88 -1.93
CA PRO A 89 17.48 0.44 -1.44
C PRO A 89 17.95 1.33 -0.31
N LYS A 90 18.65 0.72 0.66
CA LYS A 90 19.29 1.48 1.73
C LYS A 90 20.43 2.32 1.16
N PRO A 91 20.61 3.57 1.61
CA PRO A 91 21.78 4.36 1.23
C PRO A 91 23.07 3.71 1.77
N ILE A 92 24.18 4.00 1.11
CA ILE A 92 25.51 3.67 1.58
C ILE A 92 25.86 4.66 2.68
N HIS A 93 26.05 4.14 3.89
CA HIS A 93 26.53 4.93 5.01
C HIS A 93 28.05 4.94 5.02
N MET A 94 28.63 6.13 4.99
CA MET A 94 30.08 6.34 5.04
C MET A 94 30.44 7.20 6.25
N THR A 95 31.61 6.97 6.82
CA THR A 95 32.12 7.82 7.91
C THR A 95 33.49 8.37 7.56
N TYR A 96 33.71 9.66 7.82
CA TYR A 96 35.00 10.30 7.63
C TYR A 96 35.17 11.43 8.65
N CYS A 97 36.31 11.46 9.36
CA CYS A 97 36.63 12.45 10.38
C CYS A 97 35.49 12.69 11.40
N GLY A 98 34.85 11.61 11.89
CA GLY A 98 33.75 11.69 12.86
C GLY A 98 32.41 12.17 12.29
N HIS A 99 32.33 12.48 10.99
CA HIS A 99 31.09 12.81 10.29
C HIS A 99 30.51 11.57 9.61
N SER A 100 29.18 11.49 9.59
CA SER A 100 28.44 10.45 8.88
C SER A 100 27.82 11.02 7.61
N TYR A 101 28.01 10.31 6.51
CA TYR A 101 27.49 10.64 5.19
C TYR A 101 26.53 9.53 4.76
N SER A 102 25.47 9.90 4.04
CA SER A 102 24.48 8.98 3.50
C SER A 102 24.40 9.20 2.00
N CYS A 103 24.97 8.29 1.23
CA CYS A 103 25.01 8.37 -0.22
C CYS A 103 23.95 7.43 -0.82
N PRO A 104 23.01 7.89 -1.65
CA PRO A 104 22.08 7.00 -2.33
C PRO A 104 22.84 6.04 -3.26
N LEU A 105 22.27 4.86 -3.53
CA LEU A 105 22.76 4.00 -4.61
C LEU A 105 22.68 4.72 -5.96
N PRO A 106 23.47 4.33 -6.97
CA PRO A 106 23.32 4.88 -8.31
C PRO A 106 21.92 4.62 -8.87
N GLU A 107 21.39 5.53 -9.70
CA GLU A 107 20.00 5.47 -10.17
C GLU A 107 19.68 4.20 -10.97
N TRP A 108 20.66 3.66 -11.70
CA TRP A 108 20.50 2.42 -12.45
C TRP A 108 20.31 1.18 -11.58
N ALA A 109 20.61 1.26 -10.28
CA ALA A 109 20.37 0.21 -9.29
C ALA A 109 19.12 0.46 -8.43
N GLN A 110 18.43 1.60 -8.63
CA GLN A 110 17.26 1.97 -7.85
C GLN A 110 15.98 1.64 -8.61
N PRO A 111 15.01 0.94 -8.00
CA PRO A 111 13.72 0.70 -8.64
C PRO A 111 12.95 2.01 -8.83
N HIS A 112 12.25 2.09 -9.96
CA HIS A 112 11.50 3.30 -10.35
C HIS A 112 10.07 3.00 -10.72
N THR A 113 9.88 2.13 -11.70
CA THR A 113 8.58 1.95 -12.36
C THR A 113 8.25 0.47 -12.40
N VAL A 114 7.08 0.12 -11.90
CA VAL A 114 6.44 -1.15 -12.19
C VAL A 114 5.73 -1.02 -13.52
N VAL A 115 5.95 -1.99 -14.40
CA VAL A 115 5.20 -2.16 -15.63
C VAL A 115 4.47 -3.50 -15.55
N ALA A 116 3.15 -3.47 -15.71
CA ALA A 116 2.30 -4.65 -15.71
C ALA A 116 1.59 -4.75 -17.06
N TYR A 117 1.92 -5.78 -17.82
CA TYR A 117 1.24 -6.16 -19.06
C TYR A 117 0.48 -7.47 -18.86
N SER A 118 -0.49 -7.74 -19.73
CA SER A 118 -1.18 -9.04 -19.75
C SER A 118 -0.26 -10.24 -20.02
N ALA A 119 0.90 -10.02 -20.65
CA ALA A 119 1.89 -11.08 -20.92
C ALA A 119 2.96 -11.22 -19.83
N GLY A 120 3.13 -10.23 -18.96
CA GLY A 120 4.18 -10.23 -17.96
C GLY A 120 4.32 -8.90 -17.23
N SER A 121 5.19 -8.87 -16.24
CA SER A 121 5.50 -7.70 -15.42
C SER A 121 6.99 -7.46 -15.32
N PHE A 122 7.35 -6.19 -15.11
CA PHE A 122 8.73 -5.73 -15.02
C PHE A 122 8.87 -4.70 -13.90
N VAL A 123 10.03 -4.66 -13.27
CA VAL A 123 10.46 -3.54 -12.42
C VAL A 123 11.65 -2.87 -13.09
N LEU A 124 11.44 -1.65 -13.57
CA LEU A 124 12.45 -0.87 -14.28
C LEU A 124 13.26 -0.01 -13.29
N PRO A 125 14.58 0.12 -13.52
CA PRO A 125 15.40 1.06 -12.77
C PRO A 125 15.09 2.52 -13.14
N LYS A 126 15.58 3.48 -12.35
CA LYS A 126 15.42 4.93 -12.64
C LYS A 126 16.16 5.38 -13.89
N MET A 127 17.24 4.68 -14.20
CA MET A 127 18.14 5.02 -15.30
C MET A 127 18.70 3.72 -15.90
N ARG A 128 19.03 3.73 -17.19
CA ARG A 128 19.79 2.63 -17.83
C ARG A 128 21.20 2.56 -17.24
N HIS A 129 21.81 1.38 -17.20
CA HIS A 129 23.21 1.27 -16.78
C HIS A 129 24.11 2.04 -17.77
N PRO A 130 25.06 2.87 -17.31
CA PRO A 130 25.93 3.66 -18.18
C PRO A 130 26.70 2.81 -19.20
N ASP A 131 27.20 1.65 -18.78
CA ASP A 131 27.94 0.73 -19.66
C ASP A 131 27.11 0.16 -20.82
N TRP A 132 25.78 0.29 -20.76
CA TRP A 132 24.87 -0.20 -21.79
C TRP A 132 24.15 0.94 -22.50
N ALA A 133 24.63 2.18 -22.37
CA ALA A 133 23.96 3.34 -22.96
C ALA A 133 23.95 3.32 -24.50
N GLU A 134 24.91 2.63 -25.13
CA GLU A 134 25.03 2.51 -26.60
C GLU A 134 24.36 1.25 -27.17
N GLU A 135 23.94 0.32 -26.30
CA GLU A 135 23.17 -0.86 -26.70
C GLU A 135 21.80 -0.41 -27.24
N ASP A 136 21.24 -1.18 -28.18
CA ASP A 136 19.98 -0.81 -28.81
C ASP A 136 18.78 -0.74 -27.84
N ASP A 137 17.66 -0.23 -28.34
CA ASP A 137 16.41 -0.14 -27.59
C ASP A 137 15.70 -1.50 -27.44
N GLU A 138 16.23 -2.60 -27.99
CA GLU A 138 15.72 -3.95 -27.66
C GLU A 138 16.26 -4.39 -26.29
N PHE A 139 17.51 -4.02 -25.97
CA PHE A 139 18.13 -4.35 -24.69
C PHE A 139 17.61 -3.48 -23.53
N HIS A 140 16.57 -3.97 -22.85
CA HIS A 140 15.96 -3.32 -21.68
C HIS A 140 16.14 -4.14 -20.39
N PRO A 141 17.32 -4.08 -19.74
CA PRO A 141 17.56 -4.78 -18.48
C PRO A 141 16.66 -4.22 -17.38
N CYS A 142 15.97 -5.13 -16.70
CA CYS A 142 15.06 -4.84 -15.60
C CYS A 142 15.59 -5.43 -14.29
N LEU A 143 15.17 -4.85 -13.16
CA LEU A 143 15.51 -5.34 -11.82
C LEU A 143 14.72 -6.61 -11.47
N PHE A 144 13.59 -6.81 -12.13
CA PHE A 144 12.74 -7.99 -12.00
C PHE A 144 11.90 -8.17 -13.26
N GLN A 145 11.65 -9.42 -13.62
CA GLN A 145 10.69 -9.81 -14.64
C GLN A 145 9.93 -11.05 -14.22
N ALA A 146 8.65 -11.11 -14.57
CA ALA A 146 7.85 -12.33 -14.49
C ALA A 146 6.89 -12.42 -15.66
N THR A 147 6.81 -13.57 -16.31
CA THR A 147 5.81 -13.87 -17.32
C THR A 147 4.46 -14.16 -16.66
N GLU A 148 3.37 -13.82 -17.34
CA GLU A 148 2.03 -14.16 -16.86
C GLU A 148 1.83 -15.68 -16.80
N CYS A 149 1.25 -16.14 -15.69
CA CYS A 149 0.98 -17.54 -15.44
C CYS A 149 -0.38 -17.95 -16.04
N GLY A 150 -0.33 -18.53 -17.24
CA GLY A 150 -1.55 -18.98 -17.92
C GLY A 150 -2.25 -20.20 -17.31
N ARG A 151 -1.56 -21.05 -16.53
CA ARG A 151 -2.13 -22.26 -15.88
C ARG A 151 -1.44 -22.57 -14.55
N ASN A 152 -2.18 -23.09 -13.58
CA ASN A 152 -1.70 -23.50 -12.25
C ASN A 152 -1.09 -22.36 -11.42
N TYR A 153 -1.80 -21.23 -11.38
CA TYR A 153 -1.43 -20.06 -10.60
C TYR A 153 -1.12 -20.39 -9.13
N THR A 154 0.11 -20.09 -8.72
CA THR A 154 0.60 -20.20 -7.35
C THR A 154 0.74 -18.82 -6.74
N VAL A 155 -0.11 -18.52 -5.75
CA VAL A 155 -0.15 -17.23 -5.04
C VAL A 155 1.22 -16.92 -4.43
N GLY A 156 1.71 -15.71 -4.65
CA GLY A 156 3.00 -15.24 -4.13
C GLY A 156 4.22 -15.69 -4.94
N GLN A 157 4.07 -16.62 -5.87
CA GLN A 157 5.17 -17.07 -6.74
C GLN A 157 4.99 -16.63 -8.19
N ASP A 158 3.75 -16.63 -8.66
CA ASP A 158 3.43 -16.32 -10.04
C ASP A 158 2.91 -14.89 -10.20
N TYR A 159 3.18 -14.30 -11.36
CA TYR A 159 2.48 -13.11 -11.81
C TYR A 159 1.19 -13.50 -12.53
N LYS A 160 0.09 -12.83 -12.19
CA LYS A 160 -1.20 -13.02 -12.84
C LYS A 160 -1.86 -11.70 -13.15
N TRP A 161 -2.46 -11.62 -14.32
CA TRP A 161 -3.23 -10.45 -14.74
C TRP A 161 -4.69 -10.85 -14.96
N THR A 162 -5.61 -10.04 -14.44
CA THR A 162 -7.05 -10.22 -14.67
C THR A 162 -7.67 -8.89 -15.07
N ALA A 163 -8.47 -8.90 -16.15
CA ALA A 163 -9.20 -7.72 -16.59
C ALA A 163 -10.29 -7.33 -15.58
N GLY A 164 -10.45 -6.01 -15.38
CA GLY A 164 -11.43 -5.46 -14.45
C GLY A 164 -10.97 -5.41 -12.99
N ALA A 165 -11.79 -4.78 -12.15
CA ALA A 165 -11.66 -4.82 -10.71
C ALA A 165 -12.72 -5.80 -10.15
N PRO A 166 -12.33 -6.84 -9.39
CA PRO A 166 -13.26 -7.83 -8.86
C PRO A 166 -14.17 -7.26 -7.79
N VAL A 167 -13.83 -6.10 -7.23
CA VAL A 167 -14.50 -5.48 -6.10
C VAL A 167 -14.73 -4.00 -6.34
N ASN A 168 -15.92 -3.50 -5.96
CA ASN A 168 -16.21 -2.07 -5.91
C ASN A 168 -15.54 -1.46 -4.67
N TRP A 169 -14.22 -1.27 -4.77
CA TRP A 169 -13.37 -0.80 -3.69
C TRP A 169 -13.59 0.67 -3.32
N ARG A 170 -14.22 1.46 -4.20
CA ARG A 170 -14.57 2.87 -3.94
C ARG A 170 -15.72 3.02 -2.95
N LYS A 171 -16.70 2.11 -2.99
CA LYS A 171 -17.92 2.21 -2.18
C LYS A 171 -17.64 2.34 -0.67
N PRO A 172 -16.75 1.55 -0.03
CA PRO A 172 -16.40 1.75 1.38
C PRO A 172 -15.79 3.13 1.67
N LEU A 173 -14.97 3.66 0.76
CA LEU A 173 -14.34 4.98 0.89
C LEU A 173 -15.36 6.11 0.71
N GLU A 174 -16.23 6.02 -0.29
CA GLU A 174 -17.30 6.99 -0.53
C GLU A 174 -18.24 7.09 0.69
N LEU A 175 -18.62 5.94 1.27
CA LEU A 175 -19.41 5.91 2.51
C LEU A 175 -18.67 6.55 3.68
N ALA A 176 -17.36 6.32 3.81
CA ALA A 176 -16.56 6.91 4.88
C ALA A 176 -16.35 8.42 4.69
N LEU A 177 -16.19 8.90 3.46
CA LEU A 177 -15.95 10.31 3.16
C LEU A 177 -17.21 11.18 3.22
N THR A 178 -18.38 10.63 2.90
CA THR A 178 -19.67 11.35 2.91
C THR A 178 -20.26 11.52 4.31
N ASN A 179 -19.86 10.70 5.28
CA ASN A 179 -20.32 10.77 6.66
C ASN A 179 -19.32 11.58 7.54
N SER A 180 -19.43 12.90 7.49
CA SER A 180 -18.50 13.86 8.11
C SER A 180 -18.73 14.14 9.61
N ASN A 181 -19.71 13.51 10.25
CA ASN A 181 -19.97 13.73 11.68
C ASN A 181 -18.95 12.98 12.55
N LEU A 182 -18.19 13.75 13.34
CA LEU A 182 -17.23 13.23 14.31
C LEU A 182 -17.99 12.52 15.45
N THR A 183 -17.66 11.27 15.71
CA THR A 183 -18.16 10.54 16.89
C THR A 183 -17.11 10.53 17.99
N THR A 184 -17.52 10.85 19.21
CA THR A 184 -16.79 10.50 20.44
C THR A 184 -17.27 9.13 20.91
N GLY A 185 -16.83 8.07 20.22
CA GLY A 185 -17.16 6.68 20.56
C GLY A 185 -15.91 5.86 20.79
N VAL A 186 -15.98 4.84 21.64
CA VAL A 186 -14.89 3.87 21.79
C VAL A 186 -14.98 2.85 20.66
N SER A 187 -13.89 2.62 19.93
CA SER A 187 -13.77 1.57 18.92
C SER A 187 -12.61 0.65 19.28
N GLU A 188 -12.81 -0.66 19.11
CA GLU A 188 -11.70 -1.60 19.17
C GLU A 188 -10.88 -1.48 17.88
N ILE A 189 -9.58 -1.25 18.05
CA ILE A 189 -8.63 -1.14 16.95
C ILE A 189 -7.69 -2.33 17.04
N ASN A 190 -7.71 -3.19 16.03
CA ASN A 190 -6.68 -4.22 15.89
C ASN A 190 -5.36 -3.52 15.48
N PRO A 191 -4.32 -3.52 16.33
CA PRO A 191 -3.06 -2.87 16.01
C PRO A 191 -2.37 -3.50 14.78
N GLU A 192 -2.61 -4.77 14.48
CA GLU A 192 -2.06 -5.42 13.28
C GLU A 192 -2.64 -4.81 11.99
N VAL A 193 -3.94 -4.49 11.99
CA VAL A 193 -4.61 -3.84 10.85
C VAL A 193 -4.10 -2.41 10.66
N VAL A 194 -3.84 -1.68 11.75
CA VAL A 194 -3.22 -0.35 11.69
C VAL A 194 -1.78 -0.44 11.19
N ALA A 195 -1.03 -1.47 11.61
CA ALA A 195 0.36 -1.68 11.22
C ALA A 195 0.51 -1.94 9.71
N LEU A 196 -0.53 -2.38 9.00
CA LEU A 196 -0.52 -2.53 7.54
C LEU A 196 -0.14 -1.23 6.81
N PHE A 197 -0.48 -0.08 7.40
CA PHE A 197 -0.18 1.23 6.82
C PHE A 197 1.22 1.75 7.17
N SER A 198 1.96 1.10 8.07
CA SER A 198 3.22 1.63 8.66
C SER A 198 4.30 2.00 7.65
N ARG A 199 4.41 1.26 6.53
CA ARG A 199 5.39 1.55 5.47
C ARG A 199 5.10 2.85 4.73
N ILE A 200 3.83 3.26 4.68
CA ILE A 200 3.36 4.39 3.89
C ILE A 200 3.89 5.73 4.41
N PRO A 201 3.60 6.15 5.66
CA PRO A 201 4.12 7.41 6.18
C PRO A 201 5.64 7.38 6.30
N ALA A 202 6.25 6.24 6.64
CA ALA A 202 7.70 6.11 6.70
C ALA A 202 8.36 6.43 5.35
N ARG A 203 7.82 5.88 4.26
CA ARG A 203 8.34 6.14 2.92
C ARG A 203 8.06 7.55 2.44
N ILE A 204 6.86 8.07 2.69
CA ILE A 204 6.50 9.45 2.35
C ILE A 204 7.44 10.44 3.06
N ALA A 205 7.73 10.21 4.34
CA ALA A 205 8.64 11.03 5.12
C ALA A 205 10.07 11.00 4.56
N GLU A 206 10.55 9.81 4.19
CA GLU A 206 11.88 9.62 3.59
C GLU A 206 12.01 10.38 2.26
N VAL A 207 11.05 10.23 1.34
CA VAL A 207 11.06 10.87 0.02
C VAL A 207 10.97 12.39 0.13
N ARG A 208 10.13 12.90 1.04
CA ARG A 208 9.94 14.35 1.21
C ARG A 208 10.95 14.99 2.16
N GLN A 209 11.81 14.20 2.80
CA GLN A 209 12.78 14.64 3.81
C GLN A 209 12.15 15.49 4.93
N ARG A 210 10.92 15.15 5.33
CA ARG A 210 10.17 15.80 6.41
C ARG A 210 9.23 14.80 7.09
N GLY A 211 8.71 15.12 8.27
CA GLY A 211 7.71 14.28 8.94
C GLY A 211 6.48 14.01 8.05
N ALA A 212 5.85 12.85 8.27
CA ALA A 212 4.60 12.45 7.62
C ALA A 212 3.61 12.02 8.71
N GLU A 213 2.90 12.98 9.28
CA GLU A 213 1.87 12.71 10.28
C GLU A 213 0.72 11.92 9.64
N THR A 214 0.24 10.88 10.33
CA THR A 214 -0.92 10.09 9.93
C THR A 214 -2.15 10.53 10.69
N PHE A 215 -3.25 10.77 9.98
CA PHE A 215 -4.54 11.07 10.57
C PHE A 215 -5.47 9.88 10.44
N HIS A 216 -6.07 9.46 11.56
CA HIS A 216 -7.04 8.38 11.63
C HIS A 216 -8.40 8.99 12.01
N ARG A 217 -9.30 9.08 11.04
CA ARG A 217 -10.61 9.72 11.22
C ARG A 217 -11.71 8.68 11.28
N HIS A 218 -12.37 8.57 12.44
CA HIS A 218 -13.59 7.78 12.59
C HIS A 218 -14.74 8.41 11.81
N THR A 219 -15.57 7.57 11.20
CA THR A 219 -16.75 8.00 10.42
C THR A 219 -18.02 7.43 11.04
N GLN A 220 -19.20 8.00 10.74
CA GLN A 220 -20.47 7.62 11.40
C GLN A 220 -21.48 7.01 10.43
N GLY A 221 -22.07 5.88 10.78
CA GLY A 221 -23.17 5.28 10.03
C GLY A 221 -24.50 5.90 10.46
N LYS A 222 -25.50 5.93 9.56
CA LYS A 222 -26.83 6.49 9.83
C LYS A 222 -27.50 5.95 11.11
N ASP A 223 -27.16 4.72 11.52
CA ASP A 223 -27.76 4.02 12.67
C ASP A 223 -26.77 3.75 13.82
N GLY A 224 -25.65 4.49 13.88
CA GLY A 224 -24.58 4.22 14.88
C GLY A 224 -23.79 2.94 14.61
N ALA A 225 -24.00 2.30 13.44
CA ALA A 225 -23.21 1.16 13.00
C ALA A 225 -21.73 1.54 12.83
N PRO A 226 -20.77 0.65 13.18
CA PRO A 226 -19.36 0.87 12.95
C PRO A 226 -19.10 1.18 11.47
N GLN A 227 -18.32 2.24 11.21
CA GLN A 227 -17.91 2.64 9.87
C GLN A 227 -16.39 2.60 9.73
N PRO A 228 -15.86 2.59 8.50
CA PRO A 228 -14.42 2.59 8.29
C PRO A 228 -13.74 3.79 8.95
N VAL A 229 -12.57 3.54 9.54
CA VAL A 229 -11.64 4.61 9.92
C VAL A 229 -10.84 4.98 8.69
N VAL A 230 -10.90 6.26 8.30
CA VAL A 230 -10.15 6.79 7.15
C VAL A 230 -8.75 7.18 7.61
N VAL A 231 -7.75 6.75 6.85
CA VAL A 231 -6.34 7.07 7.06
C VAL A 231 -5.87 8.03 5.98
N THR A 232 -5.29 9.16 6.38
CA THR A 232 -4.62 10.09 5.47
C THR A 232 -3.24 10.46 5.99
N VAL A 233 -2.40 11.00 5.11
CA VAL A 233 -1.04 11.46 5.46
C VAL A 233 -0.94 12.95 5.19
N GLN A 234 -0.33 13.69 6.11
CA GLN A 234 -0.17 15.14 6.04
C GLN A 234 0.49 15.59 4.73
N ASP A 235 -0.13 16.57 4.06
CA ASP A 235 0.28 17.14 2.77
C ASP A 235 0.51 16.09 1.67
N TYR A 236 -0.14 14.93 1.74
CA TYR A 236 -0.05 13.90 0.72
C TYR A 236 -1.45 13.54 0.21
N PRO A 237 -2.01 14.36 -0.71
CA PRO A 237 -3.39 14.20 -1.20
C PRO A 237 -3.57 12.96 -2.08
N ASP A 238 -2.48 12.45 -2.67
CA ASP A 238 -2.50 11.27 -3.54
C ASP A 238 -2.53 9.93 -2.76
N PHE A 239 -2.85 9.95 -1.46
CA PHE A 239 -3.05 8.75 -0.64
C PHE A 239 -4.33 8.84 0.19
N VAL A 240 -5.09 7.75 0.20
CA VAL A 240 -6.16 7.53 1.16
C VAL A 240 -6.20 6.05 1.54
N GLY A 241 -6.28 5.77 2.83
CA GLY A 241 -6.54 4.44 3.36
C GLY A 241 -7.88 4.38 4.07
N ALA A 242 -8.38 3.18 4.27
CA ALA A 242 -9.44 2.92 5.23
C ALA A 242 -9.32 1.52 5.83
N TYR A 243 -9.75 1.35 7.07
CA TYR A 243 -9.87 0.03 7.68
C TYR A 243 -11.14 -0.06 8.52
N MET A 244 -11.67 -1.27 8.65
CA MET A 244 -12.85 -1.51 9.48
C MET A 244 -12.45 -1.62 10.95
N PRO A 245 -13.10 -0.89 11.87
CA PRO A 245 -12.97 -1.18 13.29
C PRO A 245 -13.58 -2.56 13.60
N MET A 246 -13.02 -3.28 14.58
CA MET A 246 -13.54 -4.59 14.98
C MET A 246 -14.70 -4.46 15.99
N SER A 247 -15.54 -5.51 16.05
CA SER A 247 -16.78 -5.61 16.84
C SER A 247 -16.63 -5.11 18.30
N PRO A 248 -17.68 -4.51 18.91
CA PRO A 248 -17.57 -3.88 20.21
C PRO A 248 -17.62 -4.92 21.33
N LEU A 249 -16.45 -5.39 21.79
CA LEU A 249 -16.37 -5.85 23.17
C LEU A 249 -16.64 -4.65 24.10
N PRO A 250 -17.34 -4.83 25.24
CA PRO A 250 -17.61 -3.74 26.14
C PRO A 250 -16.29 -3.14 26.64
N TYR A 251 -16.07 -1.87 26.31
CA TYR A 251 -14.89 -1.14 26.76
C TYR A 251 -14.82 -1.18 28.29
N GLN A 252 -13.72 -1.72 28.81
CA GLN A 252 -13.37 -1.58 30.21
C GLN A 252 -12.44 -0.37 30.35
N PRO A 253 -12.88 0.73 30.99
CA PRO A 253 -12.00 1.86 31.23
C PRO A 253 -10.79 1.43 32.07
N PRO A 254 -9.62 2.09 31.92
CA PRO A 254 -8.49 1.89 32.80
C PRO A 254 -8.95 1.91 34.25
N SER A 255 -8.51 0.93 35.03
CA SER A 255 -8.87 0.85 36.44
C SER A 255 -8.36 2.08 37.19
N LEU A 256 -9.06 2.44 38.28
CA LEU A 256 -8.88 3.70 39.02
C LEU A 256 -7.45 3.94 39.55
N TRP A 257 -6.53 2.98 39.46
CA TRP A 257 -5.13 3.18 39.84
C TRP A 257 -4.47 4.31 39.04
N PHE A 258 -4.85 4.51 37.78
CA PHE A 258 -4.30 5.59 36.95
C PHE A 258 -4.78 6.98 37.40
N GLN A 259 -5.86 7.05 38.19
CA GLN A 259 -6.40 8.28 38.77
C GLN A 259 -5.89 8.54 40.19
N LYS A 260 -5.32 7.54 40.87
CA LYS A 260 -4.76 7.68 42.21
C LYS A 260 -3.42 8.41 42.11
N ARG A 261 -3.34 9.61 42.70
CA ARG A 261 -2.05 10.30 42.84
C ARG A 261 -1.28 9.63 43.97
N VAL A 262 0.06 9.64 43.91
CA VAL A 262 0.93 9.05 44.95
C VAL A 262 0.61 9.61 46.36
N HIS A 263 0.04 10.82 46.44
CA HIS A 263 -0.37 11.47 47.68
C HIS A 263 -1.71 10.98 48.26
N ASP A 264 -2.49 10.17 47.53
CA ASP A 264 -3.77 9.60 48.01
C ASP A 264 -3.57 8.23 48.69
N ALA A 265 -2.35 7.67 48.65
CA ALA A 265 -1.97 6.52 49.44
C ALA A 265 -1.78 6.98 50.89
N ARG A 266 -2.82 6.86 51.71
CA ARG A 266 -2.65 6.92 53.17
C ARG A 266 -1.61 5.88 53.54
N GLY A 267 -0.43 6.34 53.95
CA GLY A 267 0.55 5.55 54.68
C GLY A 267 -0.12 5.02 55.93
N GLY A 268 -0.70 3.82 55.84
CA GLY A 268 -1.05 3.01 56.99
C GLY A 268 0.25 2.50 57.59
N VAL A 269 0.88 3.35 58.40
CA VAL A 269 1.78 2.86 59.45
C VAL A 269 0.87 2.21 60.48
N GLN A 270 0.92 0.88 60.58
CA GLN A 270 0.71 0.17 61.83
C GLN A 270 2.05 -0.38 62.28
#